data_AF-A0A1Y0HB71-F1
#
_entry.id   AF-A0A1Y0HB71-F1
#
_cell.length_a   1.000
_cell.length_b   1.000
_cell.length_c   1.000
_cell.angle_alpha   90.00
_cell.angle_beta   90.00
_cell.angle_gamma   90.00
#
_symmetry.space_group_name_H-M   'P 1'
#
loop_
_entity.id
_entity.type
_entity.pdbx_description
1 polymer ?
#
loop_
_entity_poly.entity_id
_entity_poly.type
_entity_poly.pdbx_seq_one_letter_code
_entity_poly.pdbx_strand_id
1 'polypeptide(L)'
;MGAGGDCVSHRCDEPARSHGIRRHARDRPDLAHLCGLPKPERGGGDLCRRHPARGGAQPYPPAPSQPLGAILILPLVLALLLTQSRGGLLAAGAGLVIAAGLLFALRQGRAGLAALVPLVLAVLLGFALTNSQSAKPGAAPTGRIGAAQEQSTGVRTNLWRTAIALSREAPMGHGLGSFRYLSGKPMQVAQTHNPHQNLLHLQVEGGVLALGLFLVVGGMAARHGFRGARSQSAERQILHACLFGALAALFANGMVESNWSFFGSLWLFWALAGLWLAVSADGSNPEPVGHPHRFAALAALGLTPIFVSLWTANLEWKRLQAALIINSPMTPTSREDVVALAQQAKIDGELWNLAAQVDRDQALAHARNAVSVLPSTRNMRLLAREQLATLGAEAALQTLERARALDPANLDTLGLILDLQQEAGQDEDARQTAETMVEMAKAAPNTLRALPEIVPTEHAKAYLVLAREANDPARQYELYTQALAIYREYAAKTVPYLKSLAGGDEDAVIAGESLRSARTKRDEAVAIEEERADMAKRNQLTIGSGSETSIFGAFELD
;
A
#
# COMPACT_ATOMS: atom_id res chain seq x y z
N MET A 1 4.04 31.36 39.33
CA MET A 1 3.12 32.46 38.97
C MET A 1 2.24 31.90 37.86
N GLY A 2 1.15 31.20 38.15
CA GLY A 2 -0.21 31.70 38.44
C GLY A 2 -1.05 31.40 37.19
N ALA A 3 -2.29 30.89 37.18
CA ALA A 3 -3.29 30.40 38.13
C ALA A 3 -4.03 29.26 37.36
N GLY A 4 -4.59 28.19 37.95
CA GLY A 4 -5.59 28.16 39.01
C GLY A 4 -6.99 28.25 38.39
N GLY A 5 -7.61 27.10 38.07
CA GLY A 5 -8.94 27.03 37.46
C GLY A 5 -9.63 25.71 37.82
N ASP A 6 -10.26 25.70 38.98
CA ASP A 6 -11.08 24.61 39.51
C ASP A 6 -12.44 24.55 38.79
N CYS A 7 -12.87 23.36 38.38
CA CYS A 7 -14.24 23.11 37.93
C CYS A 7 -14.93 22.10 38.85
N VAL A 8 -16.07 22.55 39.35
CA VAL A 8 -16.91 22.03 40.42
C VAL A 8 -17.60 20.72 40.02
N SER A 9 -17.46 19.70 40.87
CA SER A 9 -18.22 18.45 40.80
C SER A 9 -19.57 18.59 41.50
N HIS A 10 -20.67 18.48 40.76
CA HIS A 10 -22.00 18.31 41.35
C HIS A 10 -22.23 16.85 41.74
N ARG A 11 -22.27 16.59 43.05
CA ARG A 11 -22.88 15.40 43.66
C ARG A 11 -24.39 15.56 43.67
N CYS A 12 -25.10 14.50 43.30
CA CYS A 12 -26.49 14.27 43.72
C CYS A 12 -26.50 13.05 44.64
N ASP A 13 -26.67 13.29 45.94
CA ASP A 13 -27.19 12.34 46.92
C ASP A 13 -28.72 12.25 46.71
N GLU A 14 -29.35 11.07 46.67
CA GLU A 14 -30.04 10.36 47.77
C GLU A 14 -31.13 9.45 47.11
N PRO A 15 -31.87 8.56 47.81
CA PRO A 15 -31.53 7.75 48.98
C PRO A 15 -31.92 6.26 48.82
N ALA A 16 -31.45 5.46 49.78
CA ALA A 16 -31.86 4.09 50.03
C ALA A 16 -33.36 3.93 50.31
N ARG A 17 -33.98 2.90 49.73
CA ARG A 17 -35.18 2.25 50.29
C ARG A 17 -35.07 0.73 50.18
N SER A 18 -34.79 0.13 51.33
CA SER A 18 -35.11 -1.23 51.69
C SER A 18 -36.63 -1.45 51.70
N HIS A 19 -37.14 -2.51 51.07
CA HIS A 19 -38.32 -3.25 51.53
C HIS A 19 -38.32 -4.64 50.88
N GLY A 20 -38.16 -5.68 51.70
CA GLY A 20 -38.44 -7.05 51.31
C GLY A 20 -39.95 -7.29 51.28
N ILE A 21 -40.43 -8.01 50.27
CA ILE A 21 -41.77 -8.59 50.27
C ILE A 21 -41.70 -10.03 49.74
N ARG A 22 -42.47 -10.86 50.44
CA ARG A 22 -42.56 -12.31 50.43
C ARG A 22 -43.09 -12.89 49.12
N ARG A 23 -42.74 -14.17 48.96
CA ARG A 23 -43.43 -15.18 48.14
C ARG A 23 -44.95 -15.04 48.20
N HIS A 24 -45.58 -15.02 47.04
CA HIS A 24 -46.89 -15.66 46.83
C HIS A 24 -46.97 -16.22 45.40
N ALA A 25 -46.89 -17.55 45.33
CA ALA A 25 -47.47 -18.32 44.25
C ALA A 25 -48.98 -18.39 44.49
N ARG A 26 -49.78 -17.93 43.53
CA ARG A 26 -51.14 -18.42 43.19
C ARG A 26 -51.75 -17.56 42.07
N ASP A 27 -52.35 -18.27 41.13
CA ASP A 27 -53.50 -17.87 40.31
C ASP A 27 -53.31 -16.69 39.35
N ARG A 28 -52.95 -17.02 38.09
CA ARG A 28 -53.27 -16.18 36.93
C ARG A 28 -54.55 -16.71 36.26
N PRO A 29 -55.64 -15.93 36.23
CA PRO A 29 -56.78 -16.21 35.39
C PRO A 29 -56.50 -15.85 33.92
N ASP A 30 -57.14 -16.58 33.02
CA ASP A 30 -57.12 -16.46 31.57
C ASP A 30 -57.36 -15.02 31.08
N LEU A 31 -56.30 -14.38 30.58
CA LEU A 31 -56.35 -13.13 29.81
C LEU A 31 -56.42 -13.44 28.31
N ALA A 32 -57.45 -14.17 27.89
CA ALA A 32 -57.71 -14.49 26.48
C ALA A 32 -58.81 -13.62 25.83
N HIS A 33 -59.31 -12.58 26.50
CA HIS A 33 -60.54 -11.88 26.09
C HIS A 33 -60.42 -10.44 25.56
N LEU A 34 -59.23 -9.93 25.23
CA LEU A 34 -59.07 -8.52 24.78
C LEU A 34 -58.55 -8.31 23.34
N CYS A 35 -58.41 -9.36 22.54
CA CYS A 35 -58.25 -9.20 21.09
C CYS A 35 -59.57 -9.54 20.41
N GLY A 36 -60.29 -8.50 19.96
CA GLY A 36 -61.46 -8.59 19.09
C GLY A 36 -61.11 -9.14 17.71
N LEU A 37 -60.67 -10.40 17.66
CA LEU A 37 -60.54 -11.18 16.44
C LEU A 37 -61.90 -11.79 16.12
N PRO A 38 -62.39 -11.65 14.88
CA PRO A 38 -63.67 -12.22 14.47
C PRO A 38 -63.62 -13.76 14.63
N LYS A 39 -64.68 -14.30 15.24
CA LYS A 39 -64.93 -15.75 15.34
C LYS A 39 -64.84 -16.37 13.93
N PRO A 40 -64.03 -17.41 13.70
CA PRO A 40 -64.13 -18.17 12.47
C PRO A 40 -65.47 -18.90 12.49
N GLU A 41 -66.32 -18.57 11.52
CA GLU A 41 -67.58 -19.25 11.27
C GLU A 41 -67.33 -20.74 11.08
N ARG A 42 -67.88 -21.54 12.00
CA ARG A 42 -68.03 -22.98 11.83
C ARG A 42 -69.26 -23.22 10.94
N GLY A 43 -69.06 -23.10 9.64
CA GLY A 43 -69.88 -23.74 8.60
C GLY A 43 -68.87 -24.29 7.59
N GLY A 44 -68.68 -25.60 7.48
CA GLY A 44 -69.64 -26.51 6.88
C GLY A 44 -69.11 -26.88 5.49
N GLY A 45 -68.89 -28.17 5.24
CA GLY A 45 -68.75 -28.71 3.90
C GLY A 45 -67.32 -29.03 3.45
N ASP A 46 -66.89 -30.27 3.71
CA ASP A 46 -66.52 -31.24 2.68
C ASP A 46 -65.99 -30.71 1.33
N LEU A 47 -64.90 -29.95 1.37
CA LEU A 47 -64.06 -29.66 0.22
C LEU A 47 -62.59 -30.00 0.51
N CYS A 48 -62.37 -31.15 1.18
CA CYS A 48 -61.15 -31.93 1.01
C CYS A 48 -61.13 -32.54 -0.41
N ARG A 49 -61.08 -31.68 -1.44
CA ARG A 49 -60.58 -32.08 -2.75
C ARG A 49 -59.13 -32.48 -2.54
N ARG A 50 -58.92 -33.80 -2.54
CA ARG A 50 -57.67 -34.44 -2.93
C ARG A 50 -57.18 -33.74 -4.21
N HIS A 51 -56.32 -32.74 -4.07
CA HIS A 51 -55.49 -32.35 -5.18
C HIS A 51 -54.59 -33.57 -5.43
N PRO A 52 -54.71 -34.25 -6.59
CA PRO A 52 -53.79 -35.29 -6.92
C PRO A 52 -52.40 -34.68 -6.84
N ALA A 53 -51.52 -35.33 -6.10
CA ALA A 53 -50.10 -35.12 -6.20
C ALA A 53 -49.72 -35.34 -7.68
N ARG A 54 -49.83 -34.29 -8.48
CA ARG A 54 -49.19 -34.20 -9.79
C ARG A 54 -47.71 -34.13 -9.49
N GLY A 55 -47.11 -35.30 -9.29
CA GLY A 55 -45.68 -35.57 -9.39
C GLY A 55 -45.19 -35.35 -10.82
N GLY A 56 -45.48 -34.18 -11.38
CA GLY A 56 -44.78 -33.66 -12.54
C GLY A 56 -43.60 -32.89 -12.02
N ALA A 57 -42.52 -33.60 -11.67
CA ALA A 57 -41.20 -32.99 -11.68
C ALA A 57 -41.00 -32.50 -13.12
N GLN A 58 -41.33 -31.23 -13.39
CA GLN A 58 -40.96 -30.63 -14.65
C GLN A 58 -39.43 -30.70 -14.71
N PRO A 59 -38.84 -31.40 -15.68
CA PRO A 59 -37.41 -31.35 -15.87
C PRO A 59 -37.10 -29.90 -16.23
N TYR A 60 -36.56 -29.14 -15.26
CA TYR A 60 -35.92 -27.88 -15.57
C TYR A 60 -34.88 -28.22 -16.66
N PRO A 61 -34.96 -27.59 -17.85
CA PRO A 61 -33.96 -27.83 -18.88
C PRO A 61 -32.58 -27.58 -18.28
N PRO A 62 -31.55 -28.39 -18.61
CA PRO A 62 -30.20 -28.18 -18.10
C PRO A 62 -29.81 -26.74 -18.42
N ALA A 63 -29.58 -25.94 -17.37
CA ALA A 63 -29.43 -24.51 -17.51
C ALA A 63 -28.23 -24.21 -18.46
N PRO A 64 -28.41 -23.39 -19.51
CA PRO A 64 -27.36 -23.02 -20.46
C PRO A 64 -26.25 -22.12 -19.85
N SER A 65 -26.14 -22.05 -18.52
CA SER A 65 -25.22 -21.17 -17.78
C SER A 65 -23.79 -21.69 -17.64
N GLN A 66 -23.52 -22.96 -17.97
CA GLN A 66 -22.20 -23.57 -17.81
C GLN A 66 -21.11 -23.06 -18.79
N PRO A 67 -21.35 -22.90 -20.11
CA PRO A 67 -20.31 -22.41 -21.02
C PRO A 67 -19.95 -20.94 -20.77
N LEU A 68 -20.92 -20.11 -20.38
CA LEU A 68 -20.68 -18.70 -20.08
C LEU A 68 -19.76 -18.52 -18.86
N GLY A 69 -19.97 -19.34 -17.81
CA GLY A 69 -19.10 -19.37 -16.64
C GLY A 69 -17.65 -19.75 -16.98
N ALA A 70 -17.46 -20.77 -17.82
CA ALA A 70 -16.14 -21.19 -18.28
C ALA A 70 -15.41 -20.08 -19.08
N ILE A 71 -16.14 -19.38 -19.95
CA ILE A 71 -15.60 -18.25 -20.74
C ILE A 71 -15.16 -17.09 -19.83
N LEU A 72 -15.91 -16.79 -18.75
CA LEU A 72 -15.56 -15.72 -17.80
C LEU A 72 -14.40 -16.09 -16.87
N ILE A 73 -14.20 -17.38 -16.57
CA ILE A 73 -13.08 -17.85 -15.72
C ILE A 73 -11.76 -17.83 -16.48
N LEU A 74 -11.77 -18.12 -17.79
CA LEU A 74 -10.57 -18.17 -18.61
C LEU A 74 -9.68 -16.89 -18.53
N PRO A 75 -10.20 -15.67 -18.72
CA PRO A 75 -9.39 -14.45 -18.62
C PRO A 75 -8.87 -14.22 -17.19
N LEU A 76 -9.60 -14.63 -16.14
CA LEU A 76 -9.13 -14.52 -14.75
C LEU A 76 -7.96 -15.48 -14.48
N VAL A 77 -8.06 -16.72 -14.97
CA VAL A 77 -6.98 -17.70 -14.88
C VAL A 77 -5.76 -17.22 -15.67
N LEU A 78 -5.97 -16.72 -16.90
CA LEU A 78 -4.90 -16.12 -17.70
C LEU A 78 -4.26 -14.93 -17.00
N ALA A 79 -5.04 -14.02 -16.41
CA ALA A 79 -4.51 -12.89 -15.64
C ALA A 79 -3.67 -13.35 -14.44
N LEU A 80 -4.14 -14.34 -13.67
CA LEU A 80 -3.39 -14.91 -12.56
C LEU A 80 -2.07 -15.58 -13.01
N LEU A 81 -2.08 -16.27 -14.15
CA LEU A 81 -0.90 -16.93 -14.71
C LEU A 81 0.09 -15.91 -15.28
N LEU A 82 -0.40 -14.91 -16.02
CA LEU A 82 0.41 -13.88 -16.64
C LEU A 82 1.03 -12.93 -15.61
N THR A 83 0.35 -12.68 -14.50
CA THR A 83 0.90 -11.86 -13.40
C THR A 83 1.94 -12.59 -12.56
N GLN A 84 2.01 -13.93 -12.64
CA GLN A 84 2.94 -14.78 -11.88
C GLN A 84 2.97 -14.49 -10.36
N SER A 85 1.89 -13.94 -9.81
CA SER A 85 1.81 -13.58 -8.40
C SER A 85 1.62 -14.83 -7.55
N ARG A 86 2.70 -15.32 -6.91
CA ARG A 86 2.63 -16.47 -5.98
C ARG A 86 1.60 -16.22 -4.86
N GLY A 87 1.51 -14.98 -4.38
CA GLY A 87 0.51 -14.58 -3.37
C GLY A 87 -0.92 -14.75 -3.88
N GLY A 88 -1.21 -14.27 -5.10
CA GLY A 88 -2.52 -14.43 -5.73
C GLY A 88 -2.89 -15.88 -5.99
N LEU A 89 -1.94 -16.71 -6.45
CA LEU A 89 -2.15 -18.14 -6.67
C LEU A 89 -2.41 -18.90 -5.36
N LEU A 90 -1.62 -18.63 -4.31
CA LEU A 90 -1.83 -19.23 -2.98
C LEU A 90 -3.18 -18.82 -2.39
N ALA A 91 -3.55 -17.56 -2.52
CA ALA A 91 -4.83 -17.04 -2.04
C ALA A 91 -6.02 -17.66 -2.78
N ALA A 92 -5.94 -17.77 -4.12
CA ALA A 92 -6.96 -18.45 -4.92
C ALA A 92 -7.08 -19.93 -4.53
N GLY A 93 -5.95 -20.62 -4.35
CA GLY A 93 -5.92 -22.01 -3.89
C GLY A 93 -6.55 -22.18 -2.49
N ALA A 94 -6.21 -21.30 -1.55
CA ALA A 94 -6.81 -21.31 -0.21
C ALA A 94 -8.34 -21.12 -0.26
N GLY A 95 -8.83 -20.19 -1.08
CA GLY A 95 -10.26 -19.99 -1.27
C GLY A 95 -10.98 -21.20 -1.86
N LEU A 96 -10.38 -21.86 -2.86
CA LEU A 96 -10.94 -23.08 -3.46
C LEU A 96 -10.96 -24.25 -2.46
N VAL A 97 -9.89 -24.42 -1.67
CA VAL A 97 -9.83 -25.45 -0.62
C VAL A 97 -10.89 -25.20 0.45
N ILE A 98 -11.08 -23.95 0.87
CA ILE A 98 -12.12 -23.58 1.85
C ILE A 98 -13.52 -23.81 1.27
N ALA A 99 -13.78 -23.41 0.01
CA ALA A 99 -15.04 -23.68 -0.66
C ALA A 99 -15.33 -25.18 -0.76
N ALA A 100 -14.36 -25.99 -1.19
CA ALA A 100 -14.49 -27.44 -1.25
C ALA A 100 -14.77 -28.05 0.13
N GLY A 101 -14.02 -27.65 1.16
CA GLY A 101 -14.25 -28.09 2.54
C GLY A 101 -15.65 -27.76 3.05
N LEU A 102 -16.16 -26.56 2.77
CA LEU A 102 -17.53 -26.17 3.09
C LEU A 102 -18.56 -27.01 2.32
N LEU A 103 -18.36 -27.25 1.03
CA LEU A 103 -19.24 -28.11 0.23
C LEU A 103 -19.32 -29.53 0.81
N PHE A 104 -18.19 -30.11 1.25
CA PHE A 104 -18.20 -31.39 1.97
C PHE A 104 -18.97 -31.30 3.30
N ALA A 105 -18.74 -30.25 4.10
CA ALA A 105 -19.42 -30.04 5.38
C ALA A 105 -20.94 -29.78 5.25
N LEU A 106 -21.38 -29.32 4.08
CA LEU A 106 -22.78 -29.11 3.68
C LEU A 106 -23.38 -30.31 2.92
N ARG A 107 -22.69 -31.46 2.87
CA ARG A 107 -23.12 -32.70 2.19
C ARG A 107 -23.25 -32.59 0.66
N GLN A 108 -22.53 -31.65 0.04
CA GLN A 108 -22.43 -31.44 -1.40
C GLN A 108 -21.13 -32.00 -1.98
N GLY A 109 -20.73 -33.22 -1.60
CA GLY A 109 -19.39 -33.77 -1.88
C GLY A 109 -19.01 -33.82 -3.37
N ARG A 110 -19.95 -34.06 -4.29
CA ARG A 110 -19.69 -34.02 -5.75
C ARG A 110 -19.30 -32.63 -6.24
N ALA A 111 -20.00 -31.60 -5.77
CA ALA A 111 -19.65 -30.20 -6.06
C ALA A 111 -18.31 -29.83 -5.41
N GLY A 112 -18.03 -30.34 -4.21
CA GLY A 112 -16.75 -30.18 -3.53
C GLY A 112 -15.56 -30.70 -4.36
N LEU A 113 -15.68 -31.90 -4.92
CA LEU A 113 -14.66 -32.45 -5.84
C LEU A 113 -14.50 -31.60 -7.10
N ALA A 114 -15.61 -31.15 -7.70
CA ALA A 114 -15.56 -30.30 -8.90
C ALA A 114 -14.85 -28.96 -8.63
N ALA A 115 -15.03 -28.37 -7.44
CA ALA A 115 -14.36 -27.13 -7.05
C ALA A 115 -12.82 -27.25 -6.95
N LEU A 116 -12.28 -28.47 -6.81
CA LEU A 116 -10.83 -28.71 -6.78
C LEU A 116 -10.21 -28.87 -8.17
N VAL A 117 -11.01 -29.09 -9.22
CA VAL A 117 -10.49 -29.27 -10.59
C VAL A 117 -9.65 -28.08 -11.07
N PRO A 118 -10.06 -26.80 -10.89
CA PRO A 118 -9.24 -25.66 -11.29
C PRO A 118 -7.90 -25.59 -10.56
N LEU A 119 -7.86 -26.00 -9.28
CA LEU A 119 -6.64 -26.04 -8.49
C LEU A 119 -5.66 -27.08 -9.05
N VAL A 120 -6.14 -28.28 -9.36
CA VAL A 120 -5.32 -29.33 -9.98
C VAL A 120 -4.80 -28.86 -11.34
N LEU A 121 -5.64 -28.26 -12.17
CA LEU A 121 -5.23 -27.73 -13.47
C LEU A 121 -4.18 -26.62 -13.34
N ALA A 122 -4.33 -25.71 -12.37
CA ALA A 122 -3.35 -24.66 -12.11
C ALA A 122 -2.00 -25.21 -11.64
N VAL A 123 -2.01 -26.24 -10.78
CA VAL A 123 -0.78 -26.92 -10.32
C VAL A 123 -0.09 -27.66 -11.48
N LEU A 124 -0.85 -28.39 -12.30
CA LEU A 124 -0.32 -29.10 -13.46
C LEU A 124 0.27 -28.11 -14.49
N LEU A 125 -0.42 -27.01 -14.74
CA LEU A 125 0.05 -25.97 -15.65
C LEU A 125 1.30 -25.25 -15.10
N GLY A 126 1.31 -24.94 -13.80
CA GLY A 126 2.48 -24.39 -13.12
C GLY A 126 3.70 -25.29 -13.26
N PHE A 127 3.54 -26.59 -13.02
CA PHE A 127 4.59 -27.59 -13.17
C PHE A 127 5.09 -27.72 -14.63
N ALA A 128 4.17 -27.67 -15.60
CA ALA A 128 4.51 -27.69 -17.02
C ALA A 128 5.34 -26.45 -17.43
N LEU A 129 4.96 -25.26 -16.94
CA LEU A 129 5.66 -24.01 -17.20
C LEU A 129 7.05 -23.98 -16.55
N THR A 130 7.21 -24.47 -15.31
CA THR A 130 8.52 -24.52 -14.65
C THR A 130 9.47 -25.51 -15.32
N ASN A 131 8.97 -26.65 -15.80
CA ASN A 131 9.83 -27.64 -16.48
C ASN A 131 10.28 -27.18 -17.87
N SER A 132 9.48 -26.34 -18.54
CA SER A 132 9.79 -25.78 -19.85
C SER A 132 10.86 -24.67 -19.80
N GLN A 133 11.19 -24.17 -18.61
CA GLN A 133 12.22 -23.14 -18.39
C GLN A 133 13.66 -23.68 -18.27
N SER A 134 13.91 -24.94 -18.61
CA SER A 134 15.26 -25.53 -18.67
C SER A 134 16.16 -24.95 -19.79
N ALA A 135 15.77 -23.84 -20.44
CA ALA A 135 16.55 -23.17 -21.45
C ALA A 135 17.47 -22.10 -20.85
N LYS A 136 18.78 -22.37 -20.90
CA LYS A 136 19.96 -21.50 -20.65
C LYS A 136 19.76 -20.30 -19.68
N PRO A 137 20.39 -20.35 -18.49
CA PRO A 137 20.48 -19.19 -17.60
C PRO A 137 21.06 -17.99 -18.34
N GLY A 138 20.31 -16.89 -18.44
CA GLY A 138 20.81 -15.61 -18.96
C GLY A 138 20.10 -15.05 -20.21
N ALA A 139 19.32 -15.85 -20.95
CA ALA A 139 18.65 -15.37 -22.17
C ALA A 139 17.14 -15.10 -22.01
N ALA A 140 16.51 -15.63 -20.96
CA ALA A 140 15.07 -15.49 -20.77
C ALA A 140 14.74 -14.28 -19.85
N PRO A 141 13.81 -13.38 -20.25
CA PRO A 141 13.30 -12.28 -19.42
C PRO A 141 12.81 -12.72 -18.03
N THR A 142 12.49 -14.01 -17.86
CA THR A 142 12.03 -14.60 -16.61
C THR A 142 13.12 -14.75 -15.54
N GLY A 143 14.41 -14.76 -15.91
CA GLY A 143 15.51 -14.83 -14.93
C GLY A 143 15.63 -13.58 -14.05
N ARG A 144 15.28 -12.40 -14.60
CA ARG A 144 15.21 -11.14 -13.84
C ARG A 144 14.09 -11.16 -12.79
N ILE A 145 13.03 -11.94 -13.02
CA ILE A 145 11.89 -12.09 -12.10
C ILE A 145 12.32 -12.84 -10.83
N GLY A 146 13.22 -13.82 -10.93
CA GLY A 146 13.69 -14.59 -9.77
C GLY A 146 14.53 -13.77 -8.77
N ALA A 147 15.45 -12.93 -9.27
CA ALA A 147 16.25 -12.04 -8.41
C ALA A 147 15.40 -10.92 -7.77
N ALA A 148 14.46 -10.35 -8.53
CA ALA A 148 13.45 -9.43 -7.98
C ALA A 148 12.57 -10.10 -6.90
N GLN A 149 12.44 -11.42 -6.95
CA GLN A 149 11.57 -12.18 -6.07
C GLN A 149 12.18 -12.46 -4.68
N GLU A 150 13.45 -12.83 -4.57
CA GLU A 150 14.10 -12.98 -3.25
C GLU A 150 14.11 -11.64 -2.50
N GLN A 151 14.36 -10.56 -3.23
CA GLN A 151 14.28 -9.20 -2.71
C GLN A 151 12.89 -8.86 -2.17
N SER A 152 11.82 -9.34 -2.81
CA SER A 152 10.43 -9.07 -2.37
C SER A 152 10.11 -9.64 -0.98
N THR A 153 10.70 -10.76 -0.57
CA THR A 153 10.41 -11.38 0.73
C THR A 153 11.13 -10.65 1.87
N GLY A 154 12.38 -10.25 1.65
CA GLY A 154 13.14 -9.44 2.60
C GLY A 154 12.50 -8.07 2.83
N VAL A 155 12.11 -7.40 1.74
CA VAL A 155 11.42 -6.10 1.80
C VAL A 155 10.09 -6.22 2.56
N ARG A 156 9.26 -7.22 2.27
CA ARG A 156 7.99 -7.46 3.00
C ARG A 156 8.19 -7.69 4.49
N THR A 157 9.20 -8.48 4.85
CA THR A 157 9.50 -8.75 6.27
C THR A 157 9.85 -7.45 7.01
N ASN A 158 10.65 -6.58 6.39
CA ASN A 158 10.96 -5.27 6.97
C ASN A 158 9.75 -4.35 6.99
N LEU A 159 8.87 -4.38 5.98
CA LEU A 159 7.61 -3.62 6.01
C LEU A 159 6.69 -4.04 7.15
N TRP A 160 6.59 -5.34 7.43
CA TRP A 160 5.80 -5.84 8.55
C TRP A 160 6.40 -5.41 9.89
N ARG A 161 7.73 -5.47 10.02
CA ARG A 161 8.43 -4.96 11.21
C ARG A 161 8.23 -3.45 11.38
N THR A 162 8.22 -2.66 10.29
CA THR A 162 7.90 -1.23 10.30
C THR A 162 6.48 -1.02 10.81
N ALA A 163 5.50 -1.75 10.27
CA ALA A 163 4.11 -1.63 10.70
C ALA A 163 3.93 -1.99 12.18
N ILE A 164 4.61 -3.03 12.66
CA ILE A 164 4.60 -3.41 14.07
C ILE A 164 5.24 -2.33 14.94
N ALA A 165 6.36 -1.75 14.52
CA ALA A 165 7.04 -0.67 15.24
C ALA A 165 6.13 0.57 15.36
N LEU A 166 5.52 1.01 14.25
CA LEU A 166 4.59 2.14 14.24
C LEU A 166 3.33 1.85 15.09
N SER A 167 2.79 0.64 15.02
CA SER A 167 1.64 0.24 15.85
C SER A 167 1.95 0.25 17.34
N ARG A 168 3.20 -0.01 17.75
CA ARG A 168 3.64 0.08 19.15
C ARG A 168 3.82 1.52 19.59
N GLU A 169 4.27 2.40 18.70
CA GLU A 169 4.43 3.83 18.98
C GLU A 169 3.07 4.52 19.22
N ALA A 170 2.05 4.18 18.42
CA ALA A 170 0.69 4.69 18.61
C ALA A 170 -0.35 3.55 18.58
N PRO A 171 -0.65 2.91 19.73
CA PRO A 171 -1.61 1.80 19.80
C PRO A 171 -3.04 2.17 19.37
N MET A 172 -3.40 3.46 19.46
CA MET A 172 -4.69 4.00 19.01
C MET A 172 -4.71 4.36 17.52
N GLY A 173 -3.59 4.13 16.82
CA GLY A 173 -3.41 4.45 15.41
C GLY A 173 -2.77 5.81 15.18
N HIS A 174 -2.14 5.96 14.02
CA HIS A 174 -1.54 7.21 13.52
C HIS A 174 -2.50 8.02 12.63
N GLY A 175 -3.73 7.53 12.42
CA GLY A 175 -4.73 8.13 11.54
C GLY A 175 -4.75 7.53 10.14
N LEU A 176 -5.88 7.67 9.45
CA LEU A 176 -6.09 7.11 8.10
C LEU A 176 -5.12 7.73 7.09
N GLY A 177 -4.50 6.88 6.29
CA GLY A 177 -3.49 7.24 5.29
C GLY A 177 -2.12 7.60 5.86
N SER A 178 -1.90 7.50 7.19
CA SER A 178 -0.65 7.92 7.83
C SER A 178 0.55 7.02 7.50
N PHE A 179 0.34 5.75 7.15
CA PHE A 179 1.43 4.80 6.91
C PHE A 179 2.38 5.32 5.82
N ARG A 180 1.82 5.94 4.77
CA ARG A 180 2.60 6.49 3.65
C ARG A 180 3.61 7.55 4.05
N TYR A 181 3.42 8.23 5.18
CA TYR A 181 4.30 9.30 5.67
C TYR A 181 5.28 8.81 6.73
N LEU A 182 4.90 7.78 7.48
CA LEU A 182 5.62 7.33 8.66
C LEU A 182 6.43 6.05 8.44
N SER A 183 6.27 5.36 7.31
CA SER A 183 6.92 4.07 7.09
C SER A 183 8.45 4.13 7.06
N GLY A 184 9.04 5.30 6.76
CA GLY A 184 10.49 5.53 6.80
C GLY A 184 11.04 5.73 8.21
N LYS A 185 10.21 6.15 9.17
CA LYS A 185 10.63 6.52 10.53
C LYS A 185 11.37 5.41 11.29
N PRO A 186 10.96 4.12 11.22
CA PRO A 186 11.70 3.05 11.88
C PRO A 186 13.04 2.66 11.21
N MET A 187 13.39 3.27 10.07
CA MET A 187 14.62 3.01 9.29
C MET A 187 14.80 1.54 8.86
N GLN A 188 13.70 0.81 8.64
CA GLN A 188 13.76 -0.58 8.16
C GLN A 188 13.48 -0.70 6.67
N VAL A 189 12.76 0.28 6.12
CA VAL A 189 12.47 0.44 4.71
C VAL A 189 12.49 1.91 4.35
N ALA A 190 12.67 2.22 3.07
CA ALA A 190 12.37 3.55 2.57
C ALA A 190 10.86 3.86 2.70
N GLN A 191 10.51 5.14 2.65
CA GLN A 191 9.12 5.56 2.63
C GLN A 191 8.31 4.85 1.53
N THR A 192 7.16 4.27 1.88
CA THR A 192 6.26 3.53 0.97
C THR A 192 4.82 3.67 1.42
N HIS A 193 3.87 3.34 0.54
CA HIS A 193 2.45 3.61 0.76
C HIS A 193 1.75 2.59 1.67
N ASN A 194 2.26 1.36 1.76
CA ASN A 194 1.57 0.28 2.48
C ASN A 194 2.55 -0.82 2.95
N PRO A 195 2.18 -1.60 3.98
CA PRO A 195 3.06 -2.65 4.54
C PRO A 195 2.97 -4.01 3.83
N HIS A 196 2.30 -4.11 2.68
CA HIS A 196 1.89 -5.39 2.06
C HIS A 196 1.17 -6.36 3.02
N GLN A 197 0.31 -5.86 3.91
CA GLN A 197 -0.52 -6.68 4.80
C GLN A 197 -1.67 -5.82 5.36
N ASN A 198 -2.92 -6.16 5.01
CA ASN A 198 -4.07 -5.30 5.28
C ASN A 198 -4.40 -5.10 6.78
N LEU A 199 -4.23 -6.11 7.62
CA LEU A 199 -4.52 -6.03 9.07
C LEU A 199 -3.48 -5.19 9.82
N LEU A 200 -2.20 -5.33 9.48
CA LEU A 200 -1.12 -4.50 10.00
C LEU A 200 -1.31 -3.06 9.54
N HIS A 201 -1.71 -2.86 8.28
CA HIS A 201 -2.04 -1.54 7.78
C HIS A 201 -3.21 -0.92 8.56
N LEU A 202 -4.31 -1.66 8.72
CA LEU A 202 -5.46 -1.24 9.52
C LEU A 202 -5.06 -0.94 10.97
N GLN A 203 -4.16 -1.73 11.55
CA GLN A 203 -3.67 -1.52 12.91
C GLN A 203 -2.80 -0.26 13.03
N VAL A 204 -1.91 0.03 12.08
CA VAL A 204 -1.09 1.25 12.12
C VAL A 204 -1.97 2.49 12.00
N GLU A 205 -2.94 2.48 11.09
CA GLU A 205 -3.73 3.67 10.80
C GLU A 205 -4.92 3.86 11.74
N GLY A 206 -5.67 2.79 12.01
CA GLY A 206 -6.87 2.81 12.85
C GLY A 206 -6.68 2.29 14.28
N GLY A 207 -5.50 1.79 14.61
CA GLY A 207 -5.18 1.29 15.95
C GLY A 207 -5.77 -0.09 16.27
N VAL A 208 -5.53 -0.52 17.51
CA VAL A 208 -6.06 -1.79 18.04
C VAL A 208 -7.59 -1.82 18.08
N LEU A 209 -8.24 -0.66 18.24
CA LEU A 209 -9.70 -0.56 18.26
C LEU A 209 -10.30 -0.83 16.87
N ALA A 210 -9.73 -0.27 15.80
CA ALA A 210 -10.21 -0.55 14.44
C ALA A 210 -9.99 -2.02 14.07
N LEU A 211 -8.83 -2.60 14.41
CA LEU A 211 -8.57 -4.02 14.20
C LEU A 211 -9.55 -4.90 15.01
N GLY A 212 -9.76 -4.58 16.28
CA GLY A 212 -10.71 -5.28 17.15
C GLY A 212 -12.13 -5.23 16.60
N LEU A 213 -12.60 -4.05 16.17
CA LEU A 213 -13.91 -3.89 15.55
C LEU A 213 -14.04 -4.69 14.26
N PHE A 214 -13.02 -4.66 13.40
CA PHE A 214 -12.98 -5.46 12.17
C PHE A 214 -13.12 -6.96 12.48
N LEU A 215 -12.39 -7.47 13.48
CA LEU A 215 -12.48 -8.87 13.90
C LEU A 215 -13.85 -9.21 14.52
N VAL A 216 -14.43 -8.32 15.32
CA VAL A 216 -15.78 -8.51 15.90
C VAL A 216 -16.84 -8.55 14.80
N VAL A 217 -16.83 -7.60 13.87
CA VAL A 217 -17.77 -7.55 12.74
C VAL A 217 -17.58 -8.78 11.85
N GLY A 218 -16.35 -9.17 11.55
CA GLY A 218 -16.04 -10.39 10.81
C GLY A 218 -16.54 -11.66 11.53
N GLY A 219 -16.36 -11.75 12.85
CA GLY A 219 -16.85 -12.86 13.67
C GLY A 219 -18.39 -12.92 13.74
N MET A 220 -19.06 -11.77 13.84
CA MET A 220 -20.52 -11.68 13.77
C MET A 220 -21.03 -12.10 12.40
N ALA A 221 -20.41 -11.60 11.31
CA ALA A 221 -20.74 -12.00 9.95
C ALA A 221 -20.54 -13.51 9.75
N ALA A 222 -19.46 -14.10 10.27
CA ALA A 222 -19.25 -15.55 10.30
C ALA A 222 -20.37 -16.29 11.01
N ARG A 223 -20.70 -15.88 12.23
CA ARG A 223 -21.78 -16.51 13.01
C ARG A 223 -23.12 -16.47 12.28
N HIS A 224 -23.51 -15.33 11.72
CA HIS A 224 -24.78 -15.15 11.02
C HIS A 224 -24.79 -15.84 9.66
N GLY A 225 -23.71 -15.70 8.89
CA GLY A 225 -23.57 -16.31 7.57
C GLY A 225 -23.70 -17.84 7.63
N PHE A 226 -23.11 -18.50 8.63
CA PHE A 226 -23.18 -19.96 8.76
C PHE A 226 -24.43 -20.47 9.50
N ARG A 227 -25.21 -19.59 10.16
CA ARG A 227 -26.42 -20.02 10.88
C ARG A 227 -27.44 -20.56 9.87
N GLY A 228 -27.84 -21.82 10.06
CA GLY A 228 -28.83 -22.47 9.19
C GLY A 228 -28.33 -22.81 7.78
N ALA A 229 -27.03 -22.70 7.47
CA ALA A 229 -26.53 -23.01 6.12
C ALA A 229 -26.89 -24.42 5.64
N ARG A 230 -26.89 -25.41 6.55
CA ARG A 230 -27.26 -26.82 6.26
C ARG A 230 -28.74 -27.04 5.93
N SER A 231 -29.63 -26.14 6.33
CA SER A 231 -31.07 -26.27 6.04
C SER A 231 -31.49 -25.63 4.71
N GLN A 232 -30.56 -24.99 4.00
CA GLN A 232 -30.82 -24.37 2.71
C GLN A 232 -30.89 -25.42 1.58
N SER A 233 -31.41 -25.02 0.42
CA SER A 233 -31.37 -25.85 -0.79
C SER A 233 -29.93 -26.09 -1.24
N ALA A 234 -29.69 -27.19 -1.98
CA ALA A 234 -28.36 -27.55 -2.48
C ALA A 234 -27.72 -26.42 -3.31
N GLU A 235 -28.50 -25.75 -4.16
CA GLU A 235 -28.04 -24.62 -4.96
C GLU A 235 -27.55 -23.45 -4.10
N ARG A 236 -28.32 -23.08 -3.07
CA ARG A 236 -27.94 -22.02 -2.13
C ARG A 236 -26.71 -22.41 -1.30
N GLN A 237 -26.60 -23.66 -0.89
CA GLN A 237 -25.41 -24.18 -0.20
C GLN A 237 -24.16 -24.07 -1.07
N ILE A 238 -24.27 -24.38 -2.37
CA ILE A 238 -23.16 -24.25 -3.32
C ILE A 238 -22.76 -22.78 -3.46
N LEU A 239 -23.73 -21.90 -3.72
CA LEU A 239 -23.47 -20.46 -3.85
C LEU A 239 -22.85 -19.87 -2.58
N HIS A 240 -23.36 -20.27 -1.41
CA HIS A 240 -22.85 -19.86 -0.10
C HIS A 240 -21.39 -20.25 0.10
N ALA A 241 -21.04 -21.51 -0.19
CA ALA A 241 -19.67 -22.00 -0.09
C ALA A 241 -18.73 -21.28 -1.07
N CYS A 242 -19.17 -21.03 -2.31
CA CYS A 242 -18.39 -20.31 -3.31
C CYS A 242 -18.13 -18.85 -2.92
N LEU A 243 -19.16 -18.13 -2.45
CA LEU A 243 -19.02 -16.74 -2.01
C LEU A 243 -18.09 -16.62 -0.80
N PHE A 244 -18.23 -17.52 0.18
CA PHE A 244 -17.31 -17.55 1.33
C PHE A 244 -15.88 -17.93 0.93
N GLY A 245 -15.71 -18.87 0.00
CA GLY A 245 -14.41 -19.22 -0.57
C GLY A 245 -13.74 -18.02 -1.27
N ALA A 246 -14.50 -17.25 -2.03
CA ALA A 246 -14.01 -16.02 -2.67
C ALA A 246 -13.60 -14.95 -1.64
N LEU A 247 -14.39 -14.78 -0.58
CA LEU A 247 -14.04 -13.89 0.55
C LEU A 247 -12.76 -14.35 1.24
N ALA A 248 -12.63 -15.65 1.49
CA ALA A 248 -11.44 -16.22 2.10
C ALA A 248 -10.21 -16.06 1.20
N ALA A 249 -10.36 -16.17 -0.13
CA ALA A 249 -9.28 -15.87 -1.08
C ALA A 249 -8.85 -14.40 -1.00
N LEU A 250 -9.79 -13.44 -1.04
CA LEU A 250 -9.47 -12.02 -0.91
C LEU A 250 -8.81 -11.69 0.43
N PHE A 251 -9.29 -12.31 1.51
CA PHE A 251 -8.69 -12.17 2.83
C PHE A 251 -7.27 -12.74 2.88
N ALA A 252 -7.06 -13.96 2.37
CA ALA A 252 -5.75 -14.61 2.32
C ALA A 252 -4.76 -13.80 1.47
N ASN A 253 -5.20 -13.25 0.33
CA ASN A 253 -4.40 -12.35 -0.49
C ASN A 253 -4.02 -11.08 0.30
N GLY A 254 -4.96 -10.56 1.10
CA GLY A 254 -4.74 -9.43 2.01
C GLY A 254 -3.73 -9.68 3.13
N MET A 255 -3.33 -10.94 3.37
CA MET A 255 -2.26 -11.27 4.33
C MET A 255 -0.85 -11.14 3.74
N VAL A 256 -0.73 -10.98 2.42
CA VAL A 256 0.56 -10.85 1.72
C VAL A 256 0.63 -9.62 0.82
N GLU A 257 -0.46 -8.87 0.74
CA GLU A 257 -0.63 -7.70 -0.11
C GLU A 257 -1.56 -6.68 0.55
N SER A 258 -1.43 -5.39 0.22
CA SER A 258 -2.26 -4.33 0.80
C SER A 258 -3.42 -3.92 -0.10
N ASN A 259 -4.10 -4.89 -0.70
CA ASN A 259 -5.13 -4.60 -1.69
C ASN A 259 -6.29 -3.77 -1.13
N TRP A 260 -6.53 -3.78 0.19
CA TRP A 260 -7.60 -2.98 0.80
C TRP A 260 -7.26 -1.49 0.91
N SER A 261 -6.01 -1.09 0.64
CA SER A 261 -5.67 0.32 0.43
C SER A 261 -6.32 0.88 -0.83
N PHE A 262 -6.64 0.02 -1.80
CA PHE A 262 -7.31 0.41 -3.03
C PHE A 262 -8.82 0.27 -2.86
N PHE A 263 -9.52 1.36 -3.16
CA PHE A 263 -10.97 1.45 -3.00
C PHE A 263 -11.71 0.29 -3.70
N GLY A 264 -11.33 -0.05 -4.92
CA GLY A 264 -11.99 -1.10 -5.71
C GLY A 264 -11.93 -2.49 -5.06
N SER A 265 -10.77 -2.90 -4.55
CA SER A 265 -10.61 -4.21 -3.91
C SER A 265 -11.24 -4.25 -2.51
N LEU A 266 -11.16 -3.16 -1.75
CA LEU A 266 -11.88 -3.03 -0.47
C LEU A 266 -13.39 -3.12 -0.68
N TRP A 267 -13.92 -2.41 -1.67
CA TRP A 267 -15.33 -2.45 -2.02
C TRP A 267 -15.76 -3.86 -2.45
N LEU A 268 -14.99 -4.52 -3.31
CA LEU A 268 -15.28 -5.89 -3.75
C LEU A 268 -15.35 -6.87 -2.57
N PHE A 269 -14.44 -6.75 -1.59
CA PHE A 269 -14.47 -7.55 -0.38
C PHE A 269 -15.79 -7.37 0.38
N TRP A 270 -16.22 -6.14 0.63
CA TRP A 270 -17.47 -5.86 1.35
C TRP A 270 -18.72 -6.22 0.52
N ALA A 271 -18.69 -6.05 -0.79
CA ALA A 271 -19.78 -6.45 -1.68
C ALA A 271 -19.99 -7.98 -1.64
N LEU A 272 -18.90 -8.76 -1.71
CA LEU A 272 -18.96 -10.21 -1.56
C LEU A 272 -19.45 -10.64 -0.17
N ALA A 273 -19.05 -9.91 0.89
CA ALA A 273 -19.51 -10.17 2.25
C ALA A 273 -21.01 -9.94 2.38
N GLY A 274 -21.51 -8.84 1.81
CA GLY A 274 -22.94 -8.54 1.74
C GLY A 274 -23.73 -9.58 0.95
N LEU A 275 -23.25 -9.99 -0.23
CA LEU A 275 -23.88 -11.04 -1.04
C LEU A 275 -23.92 -12.38 -0.31
N TRP A 276 -22.83 -12.75 0.34
CA TRP A 276 -22.75 -13.98 1.13
C TRP A 276 -23.76 -13.99 2.29
N LEU A 277 -23.86 -12.88 3.03
CA LEU A 277 -24.85 -12.72 4.09
C LEU A 277 -26.28 -12.71 3.55
N ALA A 278 -26.54 -12.11 2.39
CA ALA A 278 -27.86 -12.11 1.75
C ALA A 278 -28.31 -13.53 1.32
N VAL A 279 -27.37 -14.40 0.95
CA VAL A 279 -27.65 -15.81 0.61
C VAL A 279 -27.78 -16.68 1.86
N SER A 280 -27.40 -16.20 3.05
CA SER A 280 -27.53 -16.95 4.32
C SER A 280 -29.00 -17.22 4.69
N ALA A 281 -29.24 -18.18 5.60
CA ALA A 281 -30.61 -18.56 5.97
C ALA A 281 -31.38 -17.38 6.58
N ASP A 282 -30.68 -16.58 7.38
CA ASP A 282 -31.21 -15.38 8.02
C ASP A 282 -31.47 -14.25 7.03
N GLY A 283 -30.61 -14.09 6.01
CA GLY A 283 -30.72 -13.04 5.00
C GLY A 283 -31.97 -13.17 4.11
N SER A 284 -32.58 -14.37 4.10
CA SER A 284 -33.83 -14.61 3.36
C SER A 284 -35.11 -14.29 4.14
N ASN A 285 -34.99 -13.92 5.42
CA ASN A 285 -36.15 -13.47 6.19
C ASN A 285 -36.50 -12.02 5.78
N PRO A 286 -37.79 -11.69 5.57
CA PRO A 286 -38.18 -10.31 5.34
C PRO A 286 -37.81 -9.48 6.56
N GLU A 287 -36.84 -8.58 6.41
CA GLU A 287 -36.49 -7.65 7.48
C GLU A 287 -37.72 -6.83 7.91
N PRO A 288 -37.89 -6.52 9.20
CA PRO A 288 -38.98 -5.64 9.65
C PRO A 288 -38.83 -4.19 9.16
N VAL A 289 -37.76 -3.88 8.43
CA VAL A 289 -37.44 -2.55 7.90
C VAL A 289 -38.33 -2.24 6.69
N GLY A 290 -39.04 -1.12 6.72
CA GLY A 290 -39.92 -0.68 5.63
C GLY A 290 -39.16 -0.43 4.31
N HIS A 291 -39.87 -0.61 3.18
CA HIS A 291 -39.35 -0.40 1.82
C HIS A 291 -38.55 0.90 1.61
N PRO A 292 -38.97 2.09 2.09
CA PRO A 292 -38.22 3.32 1.83
C PRO A 292 -36.82 3.30 2.46
N HIS A 293 -36.66 2.71 3.64
CA HIS A 293 -35.37 2.63 4.32
C HIS A 293 -34.43 1.63 3.62
N ARG A 294 -34.97 0.54 3.07
CA ARG A 294 -34.19 -0.42 2.26
C ARG A 294 -33.68 0.22 0.97
N PHE A 295 -34.55 0.96 0.28
CA PHE A 295 -34.16 1.68 -0.93
C PHE A 295 -33.12 2.75 -0.60
N ALA A 296 -33.29 3.51 0.49
CA ALA A 296 -32.31 4.49 0.94
C ALA A 296 -30.95 3.85 1.26
N ALA A 297 -30.94 2.72 1.98
CA ALA A 297 -29.72 1.98 2.28
C ALA A 297 -29.04 1.43 1.02
N LEU A 298 -29.82 0.87 0.08
CA LEU A 298 -29.30 0.35 -1.19
C LEU A 298 -28.78 1.48 -2.08
N ALA A 299 -29.47 2.61 -2.13
CA ALA A 299 -29.01 3.80 -2.85
C ALA A 299 -27.73 4.36 -2.22
N ALA A 300 -27.65 4.48 -0.90
CA ALA A 300 -26.45 4.94 -0.22
C ALA A 300 -25.26 3.99 -0.45
N LEU A 301 -25.42 2.70 -0.14
CA LEU A 301 -24.35 1.71 -0.27
C LEU A 301 -23.96 1.41 -1.72
N GLY A 302 -24.90 1.56 -2.67
CA GLY A 302 -24.67 1.34 -4.09
C GLY A 302 -24.12 2.56 -4.83
N LEU A 303 -24.61 3.77 -4.55
CA LEU A 303 -24.20 4.98 -5.27
C LEU A 303 -22.94 5.61 -4.68
N THR A 304 -22.75 5.62 -3.36
CA THR A 304 -21.53 6.15 -2.73
C THR A 304 -20.25 5.58 -3.36
N PRO A 305 -20.07 4.26 -3.54
CA PRO A 305 -18.85 3.74 -4.14
C PRO A 305 -18.67 4.13 -5.61
N ILE A 306 -19.77 4.28 -6.35
CA ILE A 306 -19.72 4.78 -7.73
C ILE A 306 -19.24 6.22 -7.74
N PHE A 307 -19.84 7.09 -6.92
CA PHE A 307 -19.43 8.50 -6.80
C PHE A 307 -17.97 8.64 -6.35
N VAL A 308 -17.54 7.88 -5.33
CA VAL A 308 -16.14 7.89 -4.87
C VAL A 308 -15.21 7.43 -5.99
N SER A 309 -15.54 6.34 -6.69
CA SER A 309 -14.71 5.83 -7.79
C SER A 309 -14.59 6.84 -8.93
N LEU A 310 -15.70 7.46 -9.36
CA LEU A 310 -15.71 8.48 -10.40
C LEU A 310 -14.91 9.71 -9.96
N TRP A 311 -15.02 10.12 -8.70
CA TRP A 311 -14.25 11.23 -8.15
C TRP A 311 -12.75 10.93 -8.12
N THR A 312 -12.34 9.74 -7.66
CA THR A 312 -10.92 9.33 -7.69
C THR A 312 -10.39 9.19 -9.10
N ALA A 313 -11.18 8.64 -10.03
CA ALA A 313 -10.80 8.52 -11.43
C ALA A 313 -10.62 9.91 -12.08
N ASN A 314 -11.47 10.87 -11.73
CA ASN A 314 -11.32 12.25 -12.16
C ASN A 314 -10.03 12.90 -11.61
N LEU A 315 -9.62 12.60 -10.37
CA LEU A 315 -8.34 13.08 -9.83
C LEU A 315 -7.14 12.47 -10.56
N GLU A 316 -7.13 11.15 -10.77
CA GLU A 316 -6.06 10.48 -11.52
C GLU A 316 -6.00 10.96 -12.97
N TRP A 317 -7.16 11.20 -13.60
CA TRP A 317 -7.22 11.79 -14.94
C TRP A 317 -6.57 13.17 -15.00
N LYS A 318 -6.82 14.03 -14.02
CA LYS A 318 -6.17 15.35 -13.93
C LYS A 318 -4.66 15.25 -13.73
N ARG A 319 -4.18 14.30 -12.90
CA ARG A 319 -2.74 14.04 -12.74
C ARG A 319 -2.11 13.60 -14.05
N LEU A 320 -2.77 12.70 -14.78
CA LEU A 320 -2.31 12.25 -16.09
C LEU A 320 -2.25 13.41 -17.08
N GLN A 321 -3.30 14.26 -17.13
CA GLN A 321 -3.30 15.45 -17.98
C GLN A 321 -2.13 16.38 -17.64
N ALA A 322 -1.91 16.70 -16.36
CA ALA A 322 -0.80 17.54 -15.94
C ALA A 322 0.56 16.94 -16.32
N ALA A 323 0.75 15.62 -16.14
CA ALA A 323 1.97 14.93 -16.52
C ALA A 323 2.21 14.96 -18.04
N LEU A 324 1.16 14.76 -18.86
CA LEU A 324 1.25 14.86 -20.32
C LEU A 324 1.62 16.28 -20.78
N ILE A 325 1.06 17.30 -20.12
CA ILE A 325 1.39 18.70 -20.40
C ILE A 325 2.86 18.99 -20.06
N ILE A 326 3.36 18.50 -18.92
CA ILE A 326 4.75 18.70 -18.48
C ILE A 326 5.76 17.99 -19.39
N ASN A 327 5.40 16.83 -19.92
CA ASN A 327 6.25 16.07 -20.85
C ASN A 327 6.22 16.62 -22.29
N SER A 328 5.42 17.66 -22.56
CA SER A 328 5.37 18.35 -23.84
C SER A 328 6.19 19.66 -23.78
N PRO A 329 6.58 20.26 -24.92
CA PRO A 329 7.24 21.56 -24.92
C PRO A 329 6.44 22.61 -24.13
N MET A 330 7.04 23.13 -23.06
CA MET A 330 6.36 23.96 -22.09
C MET A 330 6.04 25.36 -22.66
N THR A 331 4.75 25.66 -22.86
CA THR A 331 4.27 27.00 -23.27
C THR A 331 3.67 27.76 -22.08
N PRO A 332 3.49 29.09 -22.14
CA PRO A 332 2.79 29.84 -21.10
C PRO A 332 1.39 29.28 -20.80
N THR A 333 0.62 28.93 -21.83
CA THR A 333 -0.70 28.30 -21.69
C THR A 333 -0.62 26.94 -20.98
N SER A 334 0.36 26.12 -21.32
CA SER A 334 0.59 24.83 -20.65
C SER A 334 0.83 24.98 -19.14
N ARG A 335 1.54 26.04 -18.71
CA ARG A 335 1.75 26.34 -17.29
C ARG A 335 0.44 26.70 -16.61
N GLU A 336 -0.34 27.59 -17.22
CA GLU A 336 -1.65 28.00 -16.73
C GLU A 336 -2.61 26.81 -16.59
N ASP A 337 -2.61 25.88 -17.55
CA ASP A 337 -3.44 24.68 -17.53
C ASP A 337 -3.10 23.76 -16.34
N VAL A 338 -1.81 23.52 -16.08
CA VAL A 338 -1.38 22.71 -14.92
C VAL A 338 -1.80 23.37 -13.60
N VAL A 339 -1.63 24.69 -13.47
CA VAL A 339 -2.08 25.44 -12.29
C VAL A 339 -3.59 25.37 -12.15
N ALA A 340 -4.35 25.50 -13.24
CA ALA A 340 -5.80 25.38 -13.23
C ALA A 340 -6.25 23.98 -12.78
N LEU A 341 -5.58 22.91 -13.24
CA LEU A 341 -5.86 21.54 -12.79
C LEU A 341 -5.65 21.38 -11.28
N ALA A 342 -4.54 21.93 -10.73
CA ALA A 342 -4.28 21.92 -9.29
C ALA A 342 -5.33 22.70 -8.50
N GLN A 343 -5.74 23.89 -8.98
CA GLN A 343 -6.79 24.70 -8.36
C GLN A 343 -8.16 24.01 -8.36
N GLN A 344 -8.48 23.24 -9.41
CA GLN A 344 -9.70 22.45 -9.48
C GLN A 344 -9.65 21.20 -8.57
N ALA A 345 -8.46 20.78 -8.15
CA ALA A 345 -8.23 19.60 -7.33
C ALA A 345 -7.42 19.97 -6.08
N LYS A 346 -7.90 20.96 -5.31
CA LYS A 346 -7.17 21.55 -4.16
C LYS A 346 -6.69 20.54 -3.12
N ILE A 347 -7.31 19.37 -3.04
CA ILE A 347 -6.97 18.27 -2.13
C ILE A 347 -5.90 17.32 -2.67
N ASP A 348 -5.30 17.64 -3.82
CA ASP A 348 -4.29 16.80 -4.48
C ASP A 348 -2.91 17.44 -4.39
N GLY A 349 -2.10 16.96 -3.46
CA GLY A 349 -0.77 17.51 -3.24
C GLY A 349 0.24 17.19 -4.36
N GLU A 350 -0.01 16.17 -5.19
CA GLU A 350 0.84 15.89 -6.36
C GLU A 350 0.58 16.92 -7.46
N LEU A 351 -0.68 17.31 -7.70
CA LEU A 351 -0.98 18.40 -8.65
C LEU A 351 -0.38 19.73 -8.20
N TRP A 352 -0.41 20.05 -6.90
CA TRP A 352 0.28 21.23 -6.38
C TRP A 352 1.80 21.15 -6.53
N ASN A 353 2.38 19.95 -6.37
CA ASN A 353 3.81 19.74 -6.62
C ASN A 353 4.16 20.02 -8.09
N LEU A 354 3.35 19.51 -9.03
CA LEU A 354 3.53 19.76 -10.46
C LEU A 354 3.34 21.25 -10.81
N ALA A 355 2.34 21.92 -10.23
CA ALA A 355 2.13 23.36 -10.40
C ALA A 355 3.35 24.19 -9.95
N ALA A 356 3.94 23.85 -8.80
CA ALA A 356 5.15 24.50 -8.30
C ALA A 356 6.37 24.33 -9.22
N GLN A 357 6.46 23.25 -9.98
CA GLN A 357 7.57 23.03 -10.91
C GLN A 357 7.47 23.88 -12.19
N VAL A 358 6.25 24.21 -12.62
CA VAL A 358 5.99 24.90 -13.90
C VAL A 358 5.75 26.41 -13.74
N ASP A 359 5.16 26.85 -12.64
CA ASP A 359 4.85 28.25 -12.35
C ASP A 359 5.86 28.82 -11.34
N ARG A 360 6.99 29.31 -11.86
CA ARG A 360 8.13 29.78 -11.05
C ARG A 360 7.80 31.03 -10.24
N ASP A 361 6.88 31.87 -10.70
CA ASP A 361 6.52 33.12 -10.02
C ASP A 361 5.74 32.85 -8.72
N GLN A 362 5.00 31.73 -8.66
CA GLN A 362 4.24 31.31 -7.48
C GLN A 362 4.70 29.97 -6.90
N ALA A 363 5.89 29.49 -7.27
CA ALA A 363 6.37 28.16 -6.90
C ALA A 363 6.38 27.92 -5.39
N LEU A 364 6.81 28.91 -4.59
CA LEU A 364 6.78 28.83 -3.13
C LEU A 364 5.36 28.64 -2.57
N ALA A 365 4.37 29.34 -3.11
CA ALA A 365 2.98 29.22 -2.67
C ALA A 365 2.40 27.84 -3.03
N HIS A 366 2.65 27.38 -4.25
CA HIS A 366 2.22 26.06 -4.72
C HIS A 366 2.89 24.94 -3.91
N ALA A 367 4.19 25.06 -3.60
CA ALA A 367 4.91 24.09 -2.77
C ALA A 367 4.37 24.03 -1.33
N ARG A 368 3.97 25.16 -0.75
CA ARG A 368 3.27 25.19 0.55
C ARG A 368 1.92 24.47 0.49
N ASN A 369 1.16 24.66 -0.58
CA ASN A 369 -0.09 23.93 -0.80
C ASN A 369 0.14 22.42 -0.97
N ALA A 370 1.21 22.04 -1.68
CA ALA A 370 1.59 20.64 -1.81
C ALA A 370 1.88 19.99 -0.45
N VAL A 371 2.66 20.66 0.41
CA VAL A 371 2.99 20.18 1.76
C VAL A 371 1.78 20.18 2.71
N SER A 372 0.89 21.17 2.62
CA SER A 372 -0.29 21.24 3.51
C SER A 372 -1.30 20.12 3.24
N VAL A 373 -1.38 19.66 2.00
CA VAL A 373 -2.28 18.59 1.55
C VAL A 373 -1.61 17.22 1.63
N LEU A 374 -0.35 17.13 1.22
CA LEU A 374 0.44 15.90 1.12
C LEU A 374 1.84 16.16 1.72
N PRO A 375 2.01 16.02 3.04
CA PRO A 375 3.29 16.29 3.72
C PRO A 375 4.30 15.15 3.50
N SER A 376 4.64 14.85 2.24
CA SER A 376 5.66 13.88 1.86
C SER A 376 7.05 14.51 1.89
N THR A 377 8.08 13.67 2.08
CA THR A 377 9.50 14.10 2.00
C THR A 377 9.81 14.76 0.65
N ARG A 378 9.25 14.24 -0.44
CA ARG A 378 9.32 14.84 -1.78
C ARG A 378 8.78 16.27 -1.83
N ASN A 379 7.59 16.50 -1.27
CA ASN A 379 6.98 17.83 -1.24
C ASN A 379 7.72 18.79 -0.30
N MET A 380 8.23 18.29 0.82
CA MET A 380 9.05 19.10 1.73
C MET A 380 10.39 19.49 1.10
N ARG A 381 11.06 18.59 0.36
CA ARG A 381 12.27 18.93 -0.40
C ARG A 381 12.01 19.98 -1.48
N LEU A 382 10.88 19.87 -2.20
CA LEU A 382 10.47 20.90 -3.14
C LEU A 382 10.27 22.25 -2.44
N LEU A 383 9.51 22.26 -1.33
CA LEU A 383 9.30 23.48 -0.54
C LEU A 383 10.63 24.08 -0.05
N ALA A 384 11.56 23.26 0.43
CA ALA A 384 12.87 23.72 0.88
C ALA A 384 13.66 24.38 -0.25
N ARG A 385 13.63 23.83 -1.48
CA ARG A 385 14.28 24.46 -2.65
C ARG A 385 13.70 25.82 -2.97
N GLU A 386 12.38 25.96 -2.97
CA GLU A 386 11.71 27.24 -3.23
C GLU A 386 11.92 28.24 -2.08
N GLN A 387 12.01 27.76 -0.84
CA GLN A 387 12.39 28.59 0.32
C GLN A 387 13.84 29.05 0.24
N LEU A 388 14.77 28.21 -0.20
CA LEU A 388 16.17 28.60 -0.36
C LEU A 388 16.29 29.78 -1.34
N ALA A 389 15.59 29.70 -2.48
CA ALA A 389 15.60 30.74 -3.50
C ALA A 389 14.94 32.06 -3.05
N THR A 390 13.94 32.01 -2.15
CA THR A 390 13.12 33.18 -1.79
C THR A 390 13.37 33.74 -0.40
N LEU A 391 13.64 32.87 0.58
CA LEU A 391 13.71 33.16 2.01
C LEU A 391 15.08 32.87 2.63
N GLY A 392 15.95 32.12 1.94
CA GLY A 392 17.30 31.77 2.40
C GLY A 392 17.44 30.40 3.06
N ALA A 393 18.67 30.06 3.43
CA ALA A 393 19.08 28.71 3.86
C ALA A 393 18.41 28.24 5.16
N GLU A 394 18.21 29.13 6.15
CA GLU A 394 17.63 28.77 7.45
C GLU A 394 16.21 28.19 7.30
N ALA A 395 15.36 28.86 6.50
CA ALA A 395 13.99 28.39 6.26
C ALA A 395 13.96 27.06 5.51
N ALA A 396 14.90 26.85 4.56
CA ALA A 396 15.03 25.60 3.83
C ALA A 396 15.48 24.45 4.76
N LEU A 397 16.50 24.68 5.60
CA LEU A 397 16.98 23.72 6.59
C LEU A 397 15.88 23.29 7.56
N GLN A 398 15.09 24.23 8.09
CA GLN A 398 13.95 23.89 8.97
C GLN A 398 12.94 22.96 8.30
N THR A 399 12.66 23.15 7.01
CA THR A 399 11.76 22.27 6.26
C THR A 399 12.39 20.90 5.97
N LEU A 400 13.69 20.86 5.63
CA LEU A 400 14.41 19.61 5.42
C LEU A 400 14.52 18.79 6.71
N GLU A 401 14.67 19.44 7.86
CA GLU A 401 14.66 18.78 9.16
C GLU A 401 13.31 18.11 9.46
N ARG A 402 12.21 18.75 9.06
CA ARG A 402 10.88 18.12 9.13
C ARG A 402 10.78 16.91 8.19
N ALA A 403 11.40 16.96 7.02
CA ALA A 403 11.46 15.83 6.10
C ALA A 403 12.30 14.68 6.68
N ARG A 404 13.47 14.99 7.26
CA ARG A 404 14.34 14.04 7.95
C ARG A 404 13.63 13.38 9.13
N ALA A 405 12.78 14.10 9.86
CA ALA A 405 11.99 13.52 10.96
C ALA A 405 10.96 12.48 10.49
N LEU A 406 10.47 12.57 9.24
CA LEU A 406 9.53 11.59 8.65
C LEU A 406 10.25 10.36 8.07
N ASP A 407 11.39 10.59 7.43
CA ASP A 407 12.22 9.53 6.85
C ASP A 407 13.71 9.83 7.15
N PRO A 408 14.21 9.39 8.32
CA PRO A 408 15.58 9.66 8.73
C PRO A 408 16.62 9.05 7.77
N ALA A 409 16.23 8.06 6.97
CA ALA A 409 17.08 7.36 6.01
C ALA A 409 17.04 7.93 4.60
N ASN A 410 16.35 9.04 4.39
CA ASN A 410 16.21 9.64 3.07
C ASN A 410 17.50 10.35 2.64
N LEU A 411 18.34 9.65 1.85
CA LEU A 411 19.64 10.17 1.41
C LEU A 411 19.54 11.48 0.64
N ASP A 412 18.53 11.65 -0.21
CA ASP A 412 18.34 12.91 -0.93
C ASP A 412 18.07 14.09 0.03
N THR A 413 17.37 13.84 1.14
CA THR A 413 17.09 14.88 2.14
C THR A 413 18.35 15.20 2.93
N LEU A 414 19.10 14.17 3.36
CA LEU A 414 20.37 14.36 4.05
C LEU A 414 21.41 15.05 3.17
N GLY A 415 21.48 14.72 1.88
CA GLY A 415 22.36 15.37 0.91
C GLY A 415 22.08 16.87 0.78
N LEU A 416 20.79 17.26 0.69
CA LEU A 416 20.40 18.67 0.67
C LEU A 416 20.71 19.40 1.99
N ILE A 417 20.57 18.73 3.13
CA ILE A 417 20.95 19.30 4.44
C ILE A 417 22.46 19.53 4.47
N LEU A 418 23.24 18.53 4.08
CA LEU A 418 24.70 18.58 4.03
C LEU A 418 25.17 19.75 3.14
N ASP A 419 24.61 19.89 1.95
CA ASP A 419 24.91 21.00 1.03
C ASP A 419 24.70 22.36 1.66
N LEU A 420 23.52 22.58 2.23
CA LEU A 420 23.17 23.87 2.83
C LEU A 420 24.01 24.19 4.06
N GLN A 421 24.38 23.18 4.85
CA GLN A 421 25.27 23.37 6.00
C GLN A 421 26.67 23.76 5.55
N GLN A 422 27.21 23.12 4.50
CA GLN A 422 28.51 23.48 3.93
C GLN A 422 28.51 24.89 3.34
N GLU A 423 27.48 25.25 2.57
CA GLU A 423 27.34 26.60 2.00
C GLU A 423 27.19 27.68 3.09
N ALA A 424 26.58 27.33 4.23
CA ALA A 424 26.43 28.23 5.38
C ALA A 424 27.66 28.29 6.30
N GLY A 425 28.72 27.50 6.04
CA GLY A 425 29.90 27.40 6.91
C GLY A 425 29.62 26.77 8.27
N GLN A 426 28.60 25.90 8.35
CA GLN A 426 28.24 25.15 9.55
C GLN A 426 28.99 23.81 9.61
N ASP A 427 30.33 23.88 9.66
CA ASP A 427 31.22 22.72 9.46
C ASP A 427 30.92 21.57 10.43
N GLU A 428 30.67 21.85 11.72
CA GLU A 428 30.35 20.81 12.71
C GLU A 428 29.02 20.09 12.43
N ASP A 429 27.99 20.83 12.00
CA ASP A 429 26.69 20.25 11.67
C ASP A 429 26.77 19.45 10.35
N ALA A 430 27.52 19.96 9.37
CA ALA A 430 27.82 19.26 8.12
C ALA A 430 28.56 17.94 8.38
N ARG A 431 29.57 17.95 9.25
CA ARG A 431 30.28 16.76 9.71
C ARG A 431 29.33 15.73 10.30
N GLN A 432 28.48 16.14 11.24
CA GLN A 432 27.54 15.24 11.90
C GLN A 432 26.53 14.62 10.90
N THR A 433 26.05 15.42 9.94
CA THR A 433 25.18 14.94 8.86
C THR A 433 25.92 13.92 7.99
N ALA A 434 27.18 14.18 7.63
CA ALA A 434 28.00 13.27 6.84
C ALA A 434 28.30 11.96 7.58
N GLU A 435 28.63 12.00 8.87
CA GLU A 435 28.78 10.80 9.71
C GLU A 435 27.50 9.96 9.71
N THR A 436 26.35 10.62 9.92
CA THR A 436 25.04 9.97 9.86
C THR A 436 24.85 9.27 8.50
N MET A 437 25.10 9.97 7.39
CA MET A 437 24.98 9.39 6.06
C MET A 437 25.89 8.17 5.86
N VAL A 438 27.12 8.19 6.38
CA VAL A 438 28.05 7.05 6.31
C VAL A 438 27.57 5.87 7.14
N GLU A 439 27.09 6.10 8.37
CA GLU A 439 26.49 5.05 9.22
C GLU A 439 25.29 4.39 8.53
N MET A 440 24.48 5.20 7.84
CA MET A 440 23.29 4.74 7.14
C MET A 440 23.58 3.94 5.87
N ALA A 441 24.79 3.96 5.33
CA ALA A 441 25.13 3.17 4.13
C ALA A 441 24.88 1.67 4.32
N LYS A 442 24.96 1.18 5.57
CA LYS A 442 24.69 -0.23 5.93
C LYS A 442 23.25 -0.49 6.37
N ALA A 443 22.42 0.55 6.50
CA ALA A 443 21.05 0.41 6.95
C ALA A 443 20.18 -0.34 5.91
N ALA A 444 19.11 -0.99 6.39
CA ALA A 444 18.20 -1.75 5.54
C ALA A 444 17.59 -0.94 4.36
N PRO A 445 17.18 0.33 4.51
CA PRO A 445 16.64 1.14 3.41
C PRO A 445 17.62 1.34 2.25
N ASN A 446 18.92 1.41 2.54
CA ASN A 446 19.97 1.69 1.55
C ASN A 446 20.56 0.42 0.93
N THR A 447 20.43 -0.72 1.62
CA THR A 447 20.87 -2.03 1.13
C THR A 447 19.77 -2.76 0.34
N LEU A 448 18.50 -2.60 0.69
CA LEU A 448 17.34 -3.23 0.04
C LEU A 448 16.64 -2.24 -0.91
N ARG A 449 17.30 -1.95 -2.04
CA ARG A 449 16.83 -0.95 -3.03
C ARG A 449 15.93 -1.57 -4.09
N ALA A 450 14.76 -0.98 -4.35
CA ALA A 450 13.84 -1.43 -5.40
C ALA A 450 14.50 -1.57 -6.79
N LEU A 451 15.49 -0.72 -7.08
CA LEU A 451 16.34 -0.79 -8.26
C LEU A 451 17.81 -0.94 -7.80
N PRO A 452 18.32 -2.16 -7.62
CA PRO A 452 19.71 -2.38 -7.20
C PRO A 452 20.74 -1.84 -8.21
N GLU A 453 20.31 -1.60 -9.46
CA GLU A 453 21.11 -0.97 -10.51
C GLU A 453 21.38 0.51 -10.26
N ILE A 454 20.51 1.22 -9.52
CA ILE A 454 20.70 2.64 -9.18
C ILE A 454 21.49 2.75 -7.86
N VAL A 455 22.76 3.14 -7.96
CA VAL A 455 23.69 3.31 -6.84
C VAL A 455 23.57 4.73 -6.28
N PRO A 456 23.20 4.91 -4.99
CA PRO A 456 23.15 6.24 -4.39
C PRO A 456 24.57 6.79 -4.22
N THR A 457 24.80 7.99 -4.75
CA THR A 457 26.11 8.68 -4.69
C THR A 457 26.22 9.67 -3.53
N GLU A 458 25.12 9.91 -2.82
CA GLU A 458 25.03 10.78 -1.65
C GLU A 458 25.99 10.32 -0.55
N HIS A 459 26.21 9.02 -0.40
CA HIS A 459 27.20 8.48 0.52
C HIS A 459 28.65 8.87 0.14
N ALA A 460 28.98 8.94 -1.15
CA ALA A 460 30.31 9.36 -1.60
C ALA A 460 30.58 10.82 -1.22
N LYS A 461 29.54 11.66 -1.35
CA LYS A 461 29.58 13.05 -0.90
C LYS A 461 29.85 13.18 0.60
N ALA A 462 29.18 12.37 1.42
CA ALA A 462 29.43 12.33 2.86
C ALA A 462 30.90 11.96 3.18
N TYR A 463 31.44 10.94 2.52
CA TYR A 463 32.86 10.58 2.67
C TYR A 463 33.81 11.72 2.27
N LEU A 464 33.47 12.48 1.23
CA LEU A 464 34.27 13.63 0.78
C LEU A 464 34.32 14.75 1.83
N VAL A 465 33.19 15.06 2.48
CA VAL A 465 33.15 16.05 3.58
C VAL A 465 34.05 15.60 4.72
N LEU A 466 33.88 14.36 5.18
CA LEU A 466 34.70 13.80 6.26
C LEU A 466 36.19 13.73 5.88
N ALA A 467 36.52 13.46 4.61
CA ALA A 467 37.89 13.43 4.14
C ALA A 467 38.55 14.81 4.23
N ARG A 468 37.84 15.87 3.85
CA ARG A 468 38.35 17.24 3.87
C ARG A 468 38.59 17.76 5.29
N GLU A 469 37.81 17.29 6.26
CA GLU A 469 37.95 17.65 7.68
C GLU A 469 38.92 16.76 8.46
N ALA A 470 39.34 15.62 7.89
CA ALA A 470 40.25 14.68 8.56
C ALA A 470 41.67 15.26 8.66
N ASN A 471 42.16 15.38 9.90
CA ASN A 471 43.54 15.83 10.17
C ASN A 471 44.61 14.76 9.93
N ASP A 472 44.23 13.48 9.98
CA ASP A 472 45.14 12.35 9.72
C ASP A 472 45.17 12.02 8.22
N PRO A 473 46.32 12.16 7.53
CA PRO A 473 46.44 11.84 6.11
C PRO A 473 46.05 10.41 5.74
N ALA A 474 46.31 9.44 6.63
CA ALA A 474 45.94 8.05 6.37
C ALA A 474 44.42 7.88 6.36
N ARG A 475 43.74 8.46 7.34
CA ARG A 475 42.27 8.48 7.40
C ARG A 475 41.66 9.25 6.23
N GLN A 476 42.21 10.40 5.88
CA GLN A 476 41.78 11.19 4.72
C GLN A 476 41.86 10.36 3.44
N TYR A 477 42.99 9.67 3.20
CA TYR A 477 43.17 8.76 2.06
C TYR A 477 42.16 7.60 2.03
N GLU A 478 41.88 7.01 3.19
CA GLU A 478 40.88 5.96 3.33
C GLU A 478 39.48 6.45 2.93
N LEU A 479 39.06 7.62 3.43
CA LEU A 479 37.75 8.22 3.15
C LEU A 479 37.58 8.55 1.66
N TYR A 480 38.58 9.16 1.02
CA TYR A 480 38.56 9.38 -0.42
C TYR A 480 38.47 8.06 -1.21
N THR A 481 39.17 7.03 -0.75
CA THR A 481 39.12 5.70 -1.38
C THR A 481 37.72 5.09 -1.26
N GLN A 482 37.02 5.27 -0.14
CA GLN A 482 35.63 4.84 0.04
C GLN A 482 34.66 5.61 -0.86
N ALA A 483 34.83 6.92 -1.01
CA ALA A 483 34.05 7.73 -1.94
C ALA A 483 34.19 7.23 -3.39
N LEU A 484 35.43 7.03 -3.85
CA LEU A 484 35.73 6.53 -5.20
C LEU A 484 35.18 5.12 -5.44
N ALA A 485 35.14 4.26 -4.42
CA ALA A 485 34.54 2.93 -4.53
C ALA A 485 33.05 3.00 -4.87
N ILE A 486 32.30 3.96 -4.31
CA ILE A 486 30.89 4.18 -4.61
C ILE A 486 30.71 4.65 -6.06
N TYR A 487 31.51 5.62 -6.52
CA TYR A 487 31.46 6.07 -7.92
C TYR A 487 31.82 4.96 -8.91
N ARG A 488 32.76 4.06 -8.56
CA ARG A 488 33.07 2.87 -9.38
C ARG A 488 31.87 1.92 -9.47
N GLU A 489 31.19 1.68 -8.35
CA GLU A 489 29.97 0.86 -8.36
C GLU A 489 28.85 1.52 -9.18
N TYR A 490 28.67 2.83 -9.04
CA TYR A 490 27.73 3.62 -9.85
C TYR A 490 28.02 3.51 -11.34
N ALA A 491 29.28 3.69 -11.73
CA ALA A 491 29.71 3.54 -13.11
C ALA A 491 29.46 2.13 -13.65
N ALA A 492 29.77 1.11 -12.87
CA ALA A 492 29.62 -0.29 -13.28
C ALA A 492 28.15 -0.76 -13.37
N LYS A 493 27.25 -0.21 -12.56
CA LYS A 493 25.84 -0.66 -12.46
C LYS A 493 24.86 0.33 -13.05
N THR A 494 24.90 1.58 -12.60
CA THR A 494 23.90 2.59 -12.91
C THR A 494 24.04 3.12 -14.32
N VAL A 495 25.26 3.40 -14.79
CA VAL A 495 25.47 3.97 -16.13
C VAL A 495 24.99 3.04 -17.26
N PRO A 496 25.36 1.74 -17.29
CA PRO A 496 24.83 0.80 -18.28
C PRO A 496 23.30 0.66 -18.22
N TYR A 497 22.73 0.68 -17.01
CA TYR A 497 21.29 0.63 -16.82
C TYR A 497 20.59 1.85 -17.42
N LEU A 498 21.09 3.06 -17.14
CA LEU A 498 20.58 4.30 -17.74
C LEU A 498 20.70 4.27 -19.27
N LYS A 499 21.86 3.88 -19.82
CA LYS A 499 22.04 3.74 -21.27
C LYS A 499 20.99 2.83 -21.91
N SER A 500 20.71 1.68 -21.27
CA SER A 500 19.78 0.69 -21.79
C SER A 500 18.32 1.16 -21.85
N LEU A 501 17.93 2.10 -20.99
CA LEU A 501 16.56 2.61 -20.89
C LEU A 501 16.38 3.95 -21.60
N ALA A 502 17.39 4.82 -21.56
CA ALA A 502 17.35 6.15 -22.17
C ALA A 502 17.51 6.12 -23.69
N GLY A 503 18.06 5.03 -24.25
CA GLY A 503 18.28 4.91 -25.70
C GLY A 503 19.21 5.97 -26.28
N GLY A 504 20.06 6.59 -25.44
CA GLY A 504 20.97 7.67 -25.82
C GLY A 504 20.45 9.09 -25.52
N ASP A 505 19.21 9.27 -25.07
CA ASP A 505 18.72 10.58 -24.61
C ASP A 505 19.40 10.97 -23.28
N GLU A 506 20.24 12.01 -23.31
CA GLU A 506 20.98 12.44 -22.13
C GLU A 506 20.12 13.06 -21.04
N ASP A 507 18.94 13.55 -21.41
CA ASP A 507 17.98 14.24 -20.55
C ASP A 507 16.89 13.31 -20.02
N ALA A 508 16.80 12.08 -20.52
CA ALA A 508 15.87 11.10 -20.02
C ALA A 508 16.17 10.78 -18.53
N VAL A 509 15.22 11.16 -17.66
CA VAL A 509 15.30 10.92 -16.22
C VAL A 509 14.70 9.57 -15.88
N ILE A 510 15.52 8.66 -15.37
CA ILE A 510 15.14 7.32 -14.92
C ILE A 510 15.43 7.23 -13.42
N ALA A 511 14.37 7.08 -12.62
CA ALA A 511 14.46 7.01 -11.16
C ALA A 511 15.23 8.18 -10.51
N GLY A 512 15.17 9.38 -11.12
CA GLY A 512 15.86 10.57 -10.63
C GLY A 512 17.27 10.77 -11.18
N GLU A 513 17.78 9.84 -11.98
CA GLU A 513 19.10 9.91 -12.62
C GLU A 513 19.00 10.09 -14.13
N SER A 514 20.04 10.65 -14.74
CA SER A 514 20.15 10.79 -16.20
C SER A 514 21.60 10.57 -16.66
N LEU A 515 21.83 10.37 -17.96
CA LEU A 515 23.19 10.26 -18.48
C LEU A 515 23.95 11.58 -18.30
N ARG A 516 23.26 12.73 -18.35
CA ARG A 516 23.85 14.02 -17.98
C ARG A 516 24.33 14.05 -16.53
N SER A 517 23.48 13.63 -15.58
CA SER A 517 23.86 13.48 -14.16
C SER A 517 25.07 12.55 -13.99
N ALA A 518 25.11 11.46 -14.75
CA ALA A 518 26.24 10.53 -14.75
C ALA A 518 27.55 11.17 -15.25
N ARG A 519 27.52 12.06 -16.24
CA ARG A 519 28.70 12.84 -16.67
C ARG A 519 29.21 13.73 -15.56
N THR A 520 28.33 14.47 -14.89
CA THR A 520 28.71 15.31 -13.73
C THR A 520 29.36 14.48 -12.63
N LYS A 521 28.78 13.33 -12.28
CA LYS A 521 29.33 12.42 -11.27
C LYS A 521 30.67 11.79 -11.67
N ARG A 522 30.88 11.55 -12.96
CA ARG A 522 32.20 11.15 -13.48
C ARG A 522 33.22 12.24 -13.22
N ASP A 523 32.91 13.48 -13.57
CA ASP A 523 33.82 14.60 -13.45
C ASP A 523 34.15 14.88 -11.96
N GLU A 524 33.15 14.75 -11.06
CA GLU A 524 33.36 14.75 -9.61
C GLU A 524 34.33 13.64 -9.16
N ALA A 525 34.13 12.40 -9.63
CA ALA A 525 35.00 11.28 -9.29
C ALA A 525 36.44 11.49 -9.76
N VAL A 526 36.65 12.15 -10.91
CA VAL A 526 37.98 12.52 -11.41
C VAL A 526 38.65 13.53 -10.49
N ALA A 527 37.94 14.60 -10.12
CA ALA A 527 38.47 15.59 -9.18
C ALA A 527 38.86 14.97 -7.83
N ILE A 528 38.05 14.03 -7.33
CA ILE A 528 38.34 13.31 -6.09
C ILE A 528 39.59 12.42 -6.21
N GLU A 529 39.78 11.75 -7.36
CA GLU A 529 40.96 10.92 -7.62
C GLU A 529 42.24 11.78 -7.67
N GLU A 530 42.18 12.96 -8.29
CA GLU A 530 43.27 13.94 -8.32
C GLU A 530 43.62 14.45 -6.93
N GLU A 531 42.62 14.89 -6.14
CA GLU A 531 42.79 15.32 -4.74
C GLU A 531 43.46 14.21 -3.90
N ARG A 532 43.01 12.96 -4.08
CA ARG A 532 43.56 11.79 -3.38
C ARG A 532 45.00 11.52 -3.77
N ALA A 533 45.34 11.56 -5.06
CA ALA A 533 46.67 11.30 -5.59
C ALA A 533 47.69 12.36 -5.12
N ASP A 534 47.31 13.63 -5.18
CA ASP A 534 48.14 14.75 -4.70
C ASP A 534 48.42 14.64 -3.20
N MET A 535 47.42 14.24 -2.43
CA MET A 535 47.54 14.03 -0.99
C MET A 535 48.40 12.80 -0.65
N ALA A 536 48.28 11.70 -1.38
CA ALA A 536 49.16 10.54 -1.23
C ALA A 536 50.63 10.89 -1.52
N LYS A 537 50.87 11.66 -2.58
CA LYS A 537 52.20 12.13 -2.96
C LYS A 537 52.81 13.05 -1.90
N ARG A 538 52.04 14.01 -1.38
CA ARG A 538 52.50 14.93 -0.32
C ARG A 538 52.89 14.21 0.97
N ASN A 539 52.16 13.15 1.33
CA ASN A 539 52.34 12.42 2.58
C ASN A 539 53.18 11.14 2.45
N GLN A 540 53.78 10.89 1.27
CA GLN A 540 54.55 9.68 0.98
C GLN A 540 53.79 8.37 1.28
N LEU A 541 52.46 8.40 1.14
CA LEU A 541 51.61 7.23 1.33
C LEU A 541 51.83 6.28 0.15
N THR A 542 52.16 5.02 0.46
CA THR A 542 52.30 4.00 -0.58
C THR A 542 50.91 3.69 -1.14
N ILE A 543 50.64 4.15 -2.36
CA ILE A 543 49.42 3.79 -3.09
C ILE A 543 49.51 2.29 -3.36
N GLY A 544 48.69 1.50 -2.65
CA GLY A 544 48.62 0.07 -2.91
C GLY A 544 48.31 -0.14 -4.39
N SER A 545 49.10 -0.97 -5.08
CA SER A 545 48.97 -1.27 -6.52
C SER A 545 47.69 -2.04 -6.90
N GLY A 546 46.65 -1.97 -6.07
CA GLY A 546 45.37 -2.64 -6.25
C GLY A 546 44.66 -2.03 -7.45
N SER A 547 44.74 -2.73 -8.58
CA SER A 547 44.08 -2.46 -9.87
C SER A 547 43.67 -1.01 -10.06
N GLU A 548 44.60 -0.20 -10.57
CA GLU A 548 44.29 1.04 -11.30
C GLU A 548 43.54 0.70 -12.60
N THR A 549 42.45 -0.07 -12.53
CA THR A 549 41.41 0.04 -13.52
C THR A 549 40.89 1.45 -13.38
N SER A 550 41.39 2.31 -14.25
CA SER A 550 41.09 3.73 -14.22
C SER A 550 39.57 3.89 -14.21
N ILE A 551 39.06 4.70 -13.27
CA ILE A 551 37.62 4.96 -13.12
C ILE A 551 36.97 5.33 -14.46
N PHE A 552 37.78 5.92 -15.36
CA PHE A 552 37.43 6.34 -16.69
C PHE A 552 36.88 5.21 -17.57
N GLY A 553 37.42 3.98 -17.49
CA GLY A 553 36.91 2.85 -18.27
C GLY A 553 35.50 2.42 -17.87
N ALA A 554 35.11 2.64 -16.61
CA ALA A 554 33.78 2.30 -16.11
C ALA A 554 32.71 3.33 -16.51
N PHE A 555 33.11 4.56 -16.83
CA PHE A 555 32.25 5.65 -17.29
C PHE A 555 32.32 5.85 -18.81
N GLU A 556 32.68 4.84 -19.61
CA GLU A 556 32.57 4.93 -21.07
C GLU A 556 31.12 5.21 -21.47
N LEU A 557 30.84 6.49 -21.73
CA LEU A 557 29.52 7.02 -22.06
C LEU A 557 29.27 7.06 -23.57
N ASP A 558 30.32 6.88 -24.36
CA ASP A 558 30.28 6.87 -25.82
C ASP A 558 29.76 5.53 -26.40
#